data_AF-A0A9W6DI21-F1
#
_entry.id   AF-A0A9W6DI21-F1
#
_cell.length_a   1.000
_cell.length_b   1.000
_cell.length_c   1.000
_cell.angle_alpha   90.00
_cell.angle_beta   90.00
_cell.angle_gamma   90.00
#
_symmetry.space_group_name_H-M   'P 1'
#
loop_
_entity.id
_entity.type
_entity.pdbx_description
1 polymer ?
#
loop_
_entity_poly.entity_id
_entity_poly.type
_entity_poly.pdbx_seq_one_letter_code
_entity_poly.pdbx_strand_id
1 'polypeptide(L)'
;MIISKKFPRYEKFEPKVPVYCVTPGEGRILHRFFDTSPFSPSGRYMALFRLPDETDIPKPGDKGEIVIVDLQEGIEKVVAESHGFEDQLGANINWGENDDLVIYNDVDPQTWEYYGIKLNWKTGEKTRLEIGVYHVSPDGLEACTGNPSCKWRTQPGYGVLIPEELTKTVSIISEDEGLFITDTRTGKAKLLLSMKEIFETCYSKEYIEEKKDGECYLFHSKYSPSGKKIMFSTRWIPKELHNCKSAIGKPEIRFIIFTCNRDGSNLQASIPEEHWINRGHHTTWHPSEELLTMNLVKDWGKMLFATATLDGKNIEPMFWDVTGSGHPTVHPNGKFLITDVYAHEELAYGDGTAPLRLVYLESGDEEELLRINVRTPYQSKNMALRVDPHPAWDRTNRYVAFNAYEGGTRRVYVMDMEKYINR
;
A
#
# COMPACT_ATOMS: atom_id res chain seq x y z
N MET A 1 -1.21 14.72 -19.38
CA MET A 1 -2.42 13.89 -19.29
C MET A 1 -3.64 14.75 -19.63
N ILE A 2 -4.67 14.19 -20.27
CA ILE A 2 -5.97 14.84 -20.49
C ILE A 2 -7.01 13.91 -19.90
N ILE A 3 -7.81 14.40 -18.95
CA ILE A 3 -8.94 13.65 -18.39
C ILE A 3 -10.19 13.94 -19.24
N SER A 4 -10.83 12.90 -19.73
CA SER A 4 -12.01 12.98 -20.59
C SER A 4 -13.15 13.73 -19.92
N LYS A 5 -13.83 14.60 -20.67
CA LYS A 5 -15.07 15.25 -20.20
C LYS A 5 -16.24 14.28 -19.98
N LYS A 6 -16.09 13.01 -20.40
CA LYS A 6 -17.07 11.94 -20.14
C LYS A 6 -17.12 11.55 -18.66
N PHE A 7 -16.04 11.77 -17.91
CA PHE A 7 -16.03 11.50 -16.47
C PHE A 7 -16.79 12.59 -15.72
N PRO A 8 -17.76 12.22 -14.87
CA PRO A 8 -18.50 13.20 -14.10
C PRO A 8 -17.58 13.87 -13.07
N ARG A 9 -17.85 15.14 -12.85
CA ARG A 9 -17.18 15.98 -11.86
C ARG A 9 -17.74 15.70 -10.48
N TYR A 10 -16.86 15.64 -9.48
CA TYR A 10 -17.29 15.69 -8.08
C TYR A 10 -17.35 17.16 -7.66
N GLU A 11 -18.54 17.63 -7.25
CA GLU A 11 -18.77 19.04 -6.90
C GLU A 11 -19.37 19.22 -5.51
N LYS A 12 -19.72 18.13 -4.81
CA LYS A 12 -20.21 18.22 -3.42
C LYS A 12 -19.11 18.79 -2.53
N PHE A 13 -19.51 19.62 -1.57
CA PHE A 13 -18.60 20.30 -0.64
C PHE A 13 -17.54 21.17 -1.31
N GLU A 14 -17.77 21.62 -2.56
CA GLU A 14 -16.98 22.66 -3.24
C GLU A 14 -15.46 22.41 -3.22
N PRO A 15 -14.97 21.30 -3.84
CA PRO A 15 -13.55 20.96 -3.80
C PRO A 15 -12.68 22.08 -4.39
N LYS A 16 -11.54 22.34 -3.77
CA LYS A 16 -10.62 23.44 -4.14
C LYS A 16 -9.78 23.17 -5.38
N VAL A 17 -9.82 21.93 -5.86
CA VAL A 17 -9.15 21.44 -7.06
C VAL A 17 -10.14 20.68 -7.93
N PRO A 18 -9.84 20.53 -9.23
CA PRO A 18 -10.68 19.71 -10.07
C PRO A 18 -10.67 18.23 -9.66
N VAL A 19 -11.84 17.64 -9.39
CA VAL A 19 -12.02 16.22 -9.05
C VAL A 19 -12.95 15.51 -10.04
N TYR A 20 -12.55 14.33 -10.51
CA TYR A 20 -13.29 13.50 -11.48
C TYR A 20 -13.53 12.10 -10.91
N CYS A 21 -14.75 11.57 -11.03
CA CYS A 21 -15.00 10.16 -10.78
C CYS A 21 -14.63 9.35 -12.04
N VAL A 22 -13.56 8.57 -11.97
CA VAL A 22 -13.01 7.84 -13.13
C VAL A 22 -13.57 6.42 -13.27
N THR A 23 -14.42 6.01 -12.33
CA THR A 23 -15.17 4.75 -12.36
C THR A 23 -16.67 5.00 -12.10
N PRO A 24 -17.36 5.78 -12.97
CA PRO A 24 -18.74 6.19 -12.73
C PRO A 24 -19.77 5.10 -13.04
N GLY A 25 -19.35 3.98 -13.63
CA GLY A 25 -20.21 2.85 -13.97
C GLY A 25 -20.60 2.02 -12.76
N GLU A 26 -20.36 0.71 -12.86
CA GLU A 26 -20.84 -0.32 -11.93
C GLU A 26 -20.42 -0.11 -10.48
N GLY A 27 -19.18 0.34 -10.23
CA GLY A 27 -18.63 0.49 -8.89
C GLY A 27 -17.94 -0.78 -8.38
N ARG A 28 -17.78 -0.89 -7.05
CA ARG A 28 -16.92 -1.88 -6.37
C ARG A 28 -15.46 -1.84 -6.77
N ILE A 29 -15.01 -0.70 -7.32
CA ILE A 29 -13.66 -0.55 -7.85
C ILE A 29 -12.79 0.18 -6.83
N LEU A 30 -11.59 -0.34 -6.62
CA LEU A 30 -10.53 0.33 -5.87
C LEU A 30 -9.24 0.44 -6.68
N HIS A 31 -8.45 1.43 -6.32
CA HIS A 31 -7.01 1.41 -6.50
C HIS A 31 -6.34 0.95 -5.20
N ARG A 32 -5.12 0.41 -5.29
CA ARG A 32 -4.51 -0.36 -4.20
C ARG A 32 -4.10 0.43 -2.95
N PHE A 33 -3.13 1.33 -3.04
CA PHE A 33 -2.46 1.89 -1.86
C PHE A 33 -1.84 3.26 -2.18
N PHE A 34 -1.61 4.06 -1.13
CA PHE A 34 -1.35 5.50 -1.22
C PHE A 34 0.00 5.90 -1.84
N ASP A 35 0.98 5.00 -1.87
CA ASP A 35 2.31 5.28 -2.42
C ASP A 35 2.65 4.39 -3.62
N THR A 36 1.64 3.80 -4.25
CA THR A 36 1.79 3.08 -5.51
C THR A 36 0.84 3.64 -6.56
N SER A 37 1.40 4.28 -7.59
CA SER A 37 0.64 4.89 -8.67
C SER A 37 -0.24 3.86 -9.40
N PRO A 38 -1.58 4.04 -9.42
CA PRO A 38 -2.45 3.26 -10.30
C PRO A 38 -2.41 3.75 -11.75
N PHE A 39 -1.72 4.86 -12.03
CA PHE A 39 -1.55 5.39 -13.39
C PHE A 39 -0.43 4.67 -14.14
N SER A 40 -0.68 4.43 -15.42
CA SER A 40 0.28 3.82 -16.35
C SER A 40 1.51 4.71 -16.54
N PRO A 41 2.62 4.19 -17.10
CA PRO A 41 3.83 4.98 -17.32
C PRO A 41 3.63 6.30 -18.07
N SER A 42 2.72 6.37 -19.04
CA SER A 42 2.36 7.62 -19.73
C SER A 42 1.35 8.50 -18.98
N GLY A 43 0.69 7.93 -17.97
CA GLY A 43 -0.46 8.51 -17.28
C GLY A 43 -1.77 8.42 -18.05
N ARG A 44 -1.84 7.77 -19.22
CA ARG A 44 -3.10 7.65 -19.96
C ARG A 44 -4.08 6.67 -19.33
N TYR A 45 -3.59 5.55 -18.80
CA TYR A 45 -4.45 4.49 -18.30
C TYR A 45 -4.36 4.39 -16.78
N MET A 46 -5.40 3.84 -16.15
CA MET A 46 -5.35 3.38 -14.76
C MET A 46 -5.62 1.88 -14.69
N ALA A 47 -4.89 1.18 -13.82
CA ALA A 47 -5.12 -0.23 -13.54
C ALA A 47 -5.72 -0.37 -12.14
N LEU A 48 -6.93 -0.92 -12.08
CA LEU A 48 -7.78 -0.96 -10.90
C LEU A 48 -8.33 -2.38 -10.69
N PHE A 49 -8.85 -2.63 -9.49
CA PHE A 49 -9.46 -3.91 -9.15
C PHE A 49 -10.95 -3.72 -8.85
N ARG A 50 -11.82 -4.53 -9.48
CA ARG A 50 -13.24 -4.61 -9.11
C ARG A 50 -13.47 -5.81 -8.19
N LEU A 51 -13.99 -5.54 -7.01
CA LEU A 51 -14.38 -6.59 -6.06
C LEU A 51 -15.64 -7.31 -6.58
N PRO A 52 -15.74 -8.64 -6.41
CA PRO A 52 -16.98 -9.35 -6.70
C PRO A 52 -18.13 -8.93 -5.79
N ASP A 53 -17.81 -8.57 -4.54
CA ASP A 53 -18.73 -8.12 -3.51
C ASP A 53 -18.03 -7.07 -2.63
N GLU A 54 -18.78 -6.10 -2.12
CA GLU A 54 -18.29 -5.09 -1.17
C GLU A 54 -19.03 -5.15 0.18
N THR A 55 -19.94 -6.12 0.34
CA THR A 55 -20.82 -6.26 1.50
C THR A 55 -20.35 -7.29 2.54
N ASP A 56 -19.48 -8.21 2.13
CA ASP A 56 -18.85 -9.24 2.94
C ASP A 56 -17.38 -9.42 2.53
N ILE A 57 -16.57 -10.00 3.41
CA ILE A 57 -15.16 -10.26 3.13
C ILE A 57 -15.01 -11.40 2.11
N PRO A 58 -13.99 -11.36 1.23
CA PRO A 58 -13.75 -12.42 0.27
C PRO A 58 -13.34 -13.72 0.97
N LYS A 59 -13.65 -14.84 0.30
CA LYS A 59 -13.32 -16.20 0.72
C LYS A 59 -12.28 -16.80 -0.24
N PRO A 60 -11.45 -17.76 0.21
CA PRO A 60 -10.58 -18.50 -0.70
C PRO A 60 -11.37 -19.07 -1.89
N GLY A 61 -10.92 -18.74 -3.11
CA GLY A 61 -11.57 -19.16 -4.35
C GLY A 61 -12.54 -18.14 -4.96
N ASP A 62 -12.91 -17.08 -4.23
CA ASP A 62 -13.59 -15.93 -4.84
C ASP A 62 -12.70 -15.31 -5.92
N LYS A 63 -13.30 -14.58 -6.87
CA LYS A 63 -12.56 -13.89 -7.94
C LYS A 63 -13.08 -12.49 -8.15
N GLY A 64 -12.18 -11.55 -8.41
CA GLY A 64 -12.51 -10.21 -8.88
C GLY A 64 -11.88 -9.91 -10.23
N GLU A 65 -12.03 -8.67 -10.69
CA GLU A 65 -11.68 -8.29 -12.05
C GLU A 65 -10.55 -7.27 -12.08
N ILE A 66 -9.61 -7.45 -13.01
CA ILE A 66 -8.61 -6.46 -13.39
C ILE A 66 -9.25 -5.51 -14.40
N VAL A 67 -9.29 -4.23 -14.07
CA VAL A 67 -9.96 -3.19 -14.86
C VAL A 67 -8.93 -2.16 -15.33
N ILE A 68 -8.94 -1.86 -16.63
CA ILE A 68 -8.20 -0.75 -17.21
C ILE A 68 -9.18 0.39 -17.52
N VAL A 69 -8.86 1.58 -17.04
CA VAL A 69 -9.59 2.82 -17.39
C VAL A 69 -8.71 3.66 -18.31
N ASP A 70 -9.21 3.97 -19.52
CA ASP A 70 -8.59 4.96 -20.41
C ASP A 70 -9.06 6.37 -20.01
N LEU A 71 -8.16 7.16 -19.43
CA LEU A 71 -8.48 8.50 -18.93
C LEU A 71 -8.77 9.51 -20.05
N GLN A 72 -8.28 9.28 -21.27
CA GLN A 72 -8.53 10.17 -22.41
C GLN A 72 -9.87 9.86 -23.06
N GLU A 73 -10.18 8.59 -23.22
CA GLU A 73 -11.39 8.15 -23.92
C GLU A 73 -12.62 8.00 -23.02
N GLY A 74 -12.42 7.95 -21.69
CA GLY A 74 -13.52 7.75 -20.75
C GLY A 74 -14.08 6.32 -20.79
N ILE A 75 -13.22 5.33 -21.01
CA ILE A 75 -13.62 3.93 -21.22
C ILE A 75 -13.07 3.07 -20.09
N GLU A 76 -13.95 2.25 -19.51
CA GLU A 76 -13.65 1.22 -18.54
C GLU A 76 -13.69 -0.16 -19.22
N LYS A 77 -12.65 -0.98 -19.05
CA LYS A 77 -12.53 -2.30 -19.69
C LYS A 77 -12.02 -3.35 -18.69
N VAL A 78 -12.74 -4.45 -18.55
CA VAL A 78 -12.24 -5.65 -17.87
C VAL A 78 -11.24 -6.36 -18.78
N VAL A 79 -10.06 -6.68 -18.27
CA VAL A 79 -8.96 -7.29 -19.05
C VAL A 79 -8.52 -8.66 -18.53
N ALA A 80 -8.82 -8.97 -17.27
CA ALA A 80 -8.57 -10.27 -16.66
C ALA A 80 -9.40 -10.46 -15.38
N GLU A 81 -9.36 -11.66 -14.83
CA GLU A 81 -9.84 -11.99 -13.49
C GLU A 81 -8.65 -12.43 -12.62
N SER A 82 -8.82 -12.39 -11.29
CA SER A 82 -7.85 -12.91 -10.33
C SER A 82 -8.55 -13.43 -9.07
N HIS A 83 -8.03 -14.54 -8.54
CA HIS A 83 -8.35 -15.08 -7.22
C HIS A 83 -7.43 -14.57 -6.11
N GLY A 84 -6.28 -13.99 -6.48
CA GLY A 84 -5.27 -13.50 -5.54
C GLY A 84 -5.51 -12.07 -5.08
N PHE A 85 -6.63 -11.82 -4.40
CA PHE A 85 -7.00 -10.48 -3.94
C PHE A 85 -7.53 -10.44 -2.50
N GLU A 86 -7.52 -9.23 -1.91
CA GLU A 86 -8.21 -8.89 -0.67
C GLU A 86 -8.76 -7.44 -0.73
N ASP A 87 -9.59 -7.04 0.25
CA ASP A 87 -10.40 -5.81 0.21
C ASP A 87 -9.62 -4.49 0.21
N GLN A 88 -8.38 -4.44 0.71
CA GLN A 88 -7.64 -3.18 0.84
C GLN A 88 -6.63 -2.99 -0.30
N LEU A 89 -6.05 -4.06 -0.84
CA LEU A 89 -5.08 -3.99 -1.95
C LEU A 89 -5.64 -4.46 -3.31
N GLY A 90 -6.82 -5.07 -3.34
CA GLY A 90 -7.31 -5.80 -4.51
C GLY A 90 -6.31 -6.90 -4.89
N ALA A 91 -6.14 -7.17 -6.18
CA ALA A 91 -5.08 -8.07 -6.67
C ALA A 91 -3.65 -7.47 -6.57
N ASN A 92 -3.49 -6.36 -5.83
CA ASN A 92 -2.25 -5.65 -5.62
C ASN A 92 -1.54 -5.24 -6.93
N ILE A 93 -2.31 -4.63 -7.84
CA ILE A 93 -1.92 -4.37 -9.22
C ILE A 93 -0.80 -3.32 -9.31
N ASN A 94 0.20 -3.57 -10.14
CA ASN A 94 1.28 -2.66 -10.49
C ASN A 94 1.35 -2.51 -12.01
N TRP A 95 1.92 -1.40 -12.48
CA TRP A 95 2.31 -1.26 -13.87
C TRP A 95 3.69 -1.85 -14.11
N GLY A 96 3.88 -2.46 -15.28
CA GLY A 96 5.18 -2.92 -15.75
C GLY A 96 5.97 -1.81 -16.47
N GLU A 97 6.77 -2.23 -17.44
CA GLU A 97 7.74 -1.39 -18.17
C GLU A 97 7.07 -0.30 -19.04
N ASN A 98 5.81 -0.52 -19.45
CA ASN A 98 5.07 0.37 -20.33
C ASN A 98 3.55 0.29 -20.08
N ASP A 99 2.79 1.07 -20.85
CA ASP A 99 1.33 1.18 -20.75
C ASP A 99 0.55 -0.10 -21.07
N ASP A 100 1.18 -1.13 -21.63
CA ASP A 100 0.50 -2.36 -22.05
C ASP A 100 0.61 -3.46 -20.98
N LEU A 101 1.51 -3.30 -20.02
CA LEU A 101 1.89 -4.35 -19.06
C LEU A 101 1.36 -4.04 -17.67
N VAL A 102 0.53 -4.94 -17.13
CA VAL A 102 0.10 -4.93 -15.73
C VAL A 102 0.58 -6.18 -15.00
N ILE A 103 0.97 -6.02 -13.74
CA ILE A 103 1.49 -7.10 -12.89
C ILE A 103 0.62 -7.19 -11.63
N TYR A 104 0.10 -8.36 -11.33
CA TYR A 104 -0.84 -8.56 -10.22
C TYR A 104 -0.71 -9.97 -9.61
N ASN A 105 -1.29 -10.17 -8.42
CA ASN A 105 -1.34 -11.46 -7.74
C ASN A 105 -2.47 -12.33 -8.27
N ASP A 106 -2.26 -13.64 -8.29
CA ASP A 106 -3.30 -14.63 -8.54
C ASP A 106 -3.09 -15.87 -7.66
N VAL A 107 -4.13 -16.68 -7.53
CA VAL A 107 -4.12 -17.94 -6.78
C VAL A 107 -4.76 -19.01 -7.64
N ASP A 108 -4.14 -20.18 -7.74
CA ASP A 108 -4.77 -21.35 -8.36
C ASP A 108 -5.72 -21.98 -7.32
N PRO A 109 -7.06 -21.96 -7.51
CA PRO A 109 -8.00 -22.46 -6.51
C PRO A 109 -7.99 -24.00 -6.39
N GLN A 110 -7.31 -24.73 -7.28
CA GLN A 110 -7.18 -26.19 -7.21
C GLN A 110 -5.99 -26.61 -6.35
N THR A 111 -4.89 -25.85 -6.43
CA THR A 111 -3.63 -26.17 -5.72
C THR A 111 -3.35 -25.25 -4.54
N TRP A 112 -4.03 -24.10 -4.48
CA TRP A 112 -3.79 -22.98 -3.56
C TRP A 112 -2.41 -22.35 -3.70
N GLU A 113 -1.74 -22.60 -4.82
CA GLU A 113 -0.48 -21.93 -5.16
C GLU A 113 -0.78 -20.46 -5.48
N TYR A 114 -0.15 -19.55 -4.74
CA TYR A 114 -0.17 -18.12 -5.04
C TYR A 114 1.03 -17.75 -5.92
N TYR A 115 0.79 -16.88 -6.89
CA TYR A 115 1.81 -16.46 -7.86
C TYR A 115 1.50 -15.06 -8.40
N GLY A 116 2.43 -14.48 -9.13
CA GLY A 116 2.20 -13.24 -9.87
C GLY A 116 1.92 -13.49 -11.34
N ILE A 117 1.23 -12.57 -12.00
CA ILE A 117 1.01 -12.58 -13.45
C ILE A 117 1.47 -11.23 -14.00
N LYS A 118 2.35 -11.23 -14.99
CA LYS A 118 2.52 -10.10 -15.92
C LYS A 118 1.64 -10.33 -17.13
N LEU A 119 0.70 -9.41 -17.37
CA LEU A 119 -0.27 -9.45 -18.47
C LEU A 119 -0.01 -8.29 -19.41
N ASN A 120 0.12 -8.59 -20.71
CA ASN A 120 -0.14 -7.60 -21.74
C ASN A 120 -1.65 -7.48 -21.95
N TRP A 121 -2.28 -6.41 -21.45
CA TRP A 121 -3.74 -6.31 -21.42
C TRP A 121 -4.36 -6.02 -22.81
N LYS A 122 -3.53 -5.68 -23.80
CA LYS A 122 -3.97 -5.50 -25.20
C LYS A 122 -3.95 -6.80 -25.99
N THR A 123 -2.92 -7.63 -25.81
CA THR A 123 -2.75 -8.88 -26.56
C THR A 123 -3.28 -10.11 -25.82
N GLY A 124 -3.39 -10.04 -24.49
CA GLY A 124 -3.74 -11.17 -23.63
C GLY A 124 -2.57 -12.08 -23.26
N GLU A 125 -1.34 -11.76 -23.71
CA GLU A 125 -0.14 -12.52 -23.38
C GLU A 125 0.15 -12.46 -21.88
N LYS A 126 0.45 -13.62 -21.27
CA LYS A 126 0.73 -13.75 -19.84
C LYS A 126 2.09 -14.39 -19.59
N THR A 127 2.84 -13.82 -18.65
CA THR A 127 4.03 -14.42 -18.04
C THR A 127 3.74 -14.69 -16.57
N ARG A 128 3.88 -15.93 -16.13
CA ARG A 128 3.73 -16.31 -14.72
C ARG A 128 5.00 -15.98 -13.94
N LEU A 129 4.85 -15.37 -12.78
CA LEU A 129 5.90 -15.08 -11.80
C LEU A 129 5.86 -16.15 -10.71
N GLU A 130 7.01 -16.71 -10.32
CA GLU A 130 7.09 -17.84 -9.37
C GLU A 130 6.57 -17.52 -7.96
N ILE A 131 6.47 -16.24 -7.62
CA ILE A 131 5.88 -15.75 -6.36
C ILE A 131 5.00 -14.53 -6.67
N GLY A 132 4.14 -14.16 -5.72
CA GLY A 132 3.33 -12.95 -5.80
C GLY A 132 4.16 -11.65 -5.88
N VAL A 133 3.47 -10.53 -5.95
CA VAL A 133 4.02 -9.18 -6.05
C VAL A 133 3.53 -8.32 -4.88
N TYR A 134 4.44 -7.56 -4.27
CA TYR A 134 4.09 -6.42 -3.43
C TYR A 134 4.26 -5.10 -4.19
N HIS A 135 5.44 -4.84 -4.73
CA HIS A 135 5.73 -3.60 -5.47
C HIS A 135 6.69 -3.89 -6.63
N VAL A 136 6.44 -3.25 -7.78
CA VAL A 136 7.29 -3.34 -8.97
C VAL A 136 8.24 -2.13 -9.00
N SER A 137 9.49 -2.34 -9.43
CA SER A 137 10.48 -1.28 -9.56
C SER A 137 10.03 -0.20 -10.55
N PRO A 138 10.51 1.05 -10.44
CA PRO A 138 10.09 2.14 -11.35
C PRO A 138 10.31 1.85 -12.85
N ASP A 139 11.33 1.05 -13.16
CA ASP A 139 11.66 0.58 -14.52
C ASP A 139 10.80 -0.60 -15.01
N GLY A 140 10.00 -1.22 -14.13
CA GLY A 140 9.11 -2.35 -14.45
C GLY A 140 9.81 -3.72 -14.51
N LEU A 141 11.12 -3.79 -14.28
CA LEU A 141 11.93 -4.98 -14.57
C LEU A 141 12.02 -5.97 -13.41
N GLU A 142 11.76 -5.53 -12.18
CA GLU A 142 11.79 -6.38 -11.00
C GLU A 142 10.57 -6.15 -10.11
N ALA A 143 10.10 -7.21 -9.46
CA ALA A 143 9.10 -7.15 -8.41
C ALA A 143 9.72 -7.58 -7.08
N CYS A 144 9.32 -6.92 -5.98
CA CYS A 144 9.68 -7.33 -4.63
C CYS A 144 8.45 -7.75 -3.83
N THR A 145 8.61 -8.77 -2.99
CA THR A 145 7.55 -9.26 -2.09
C THR A 145 8.13 -10.01 -0.89
N GLY A 146 7.33 -10.17 0.16
CA GLY A 146 7.46 -11.28 1.11
C GLY A 146 6.46 -12.39 0.77
N ASN A 147 6.22 -13.31 1.70
CA ASN A 147 5.15 -14.29 1.57
C ASN A 147 3.77 -13.61 1.63
N PRO A 148 3.00 -13.57 0.53
CA PRO A 148 1.75 -12.83 0.48
C PRO A 148 0.63 -13.49 1.29
N SER A 149 0.73 -14.78 1.61
CA SER A 149 -0.31 -15.54 2.32
C SER A 149 -0.35 -15.28 3.82
N CYS A 150 0.71 -14.74 4.43
CA CYS A 150 0.79 -14.58 5.89
C CYS A 150 0.14 -13.28 6.41
N LYS A 151 -0.24 -12.37 5.51
CA LYS A 151 -0.57 -10.98 5.87
C LYS A 151 -1.87 -10.83 6.67
N TRP A 152 -2.84 -11.71 6.43
CA TRP A 152 -4.11 -11.74 7.17
C TRP A 152 -3.91 -11.96 8.68
N ARG A 153 -2.78 -12.55 9.11
CA ARG A 153 -2.47 -12.84 10.53
C ARG A 153 -2.50 -11.60 11.42
N THR A 154 -2.08 -10.44 10.92
CA THR A 154 -2.10 -9.18 11.70
C THR A 154 -2.89 -8.07 11.04
N GLN A 155 -3.22 -8.18 9.75
CA GLN A 155 -4.01 -7.17 9.05
C GLN A 155 -4.73 -7.78 7.84
N PRO A 156 -5.98 -8.22 8.03
CA PRO A 156 -6.87 -8.60 6.95
C PRO A 156 -7.03 -7.47 5.92
N GLY A 157 -7.05 -7.81 4.63
CA GLY A 157 -7.21 -6.86 3.53
C GLY A 157 -5.97 -6.67 2.64
N TYR A 158 -4.79 -7.16 3.05
CA TYR A 158 -3.48 -6.83 2.47
C TYR A 158 -2.72 -8.01 1.82
N GLY A 159 -3.28 -9.21 1.84
CA GLY A 159 -2.67 -10.45 1.33
C GLY A 159 -3.37 -11.09 0.15
N VAL A 160 -3.08 -12.37 -0.03
CA VAL A 160 -3.85 -13.29 -0.88
C VAL A 160 -4.55 -14.30 0.02
N LEU A 161 -5.78 -14.66 -0.36
CA LEU A 161 -6.58 -15.62 0.41
C LEU A 161 -6.33 -17.05 -0.07
N ILE A 162 -5.80 -17.85 0.84
CA ILE A 162 -5.71 -19.31 0.75
C ILE A 162 -6.32 -19.91 2.01
N PRO A 163 -6.66 -21.22 2.03
CA PRO A 163 -7.08 -21.89 3.25
C PRO A 163 -6.07 -21.69 4.39
N GLU A 164 -6.58 -21.40 5.59
CA GLU A 164 -5.78 -21.04 6.77
C GLU A 164 -4.75 -22.13 7.11
N GLU A 165 -5.13 -23.39 6.97
CA GLU A 165 -4.30 -24.57 7.21
C GLU A 165 -3.10 -24.72 6.24
N LEU A 166 -3.14 -24.02 5.10
CA LEU A 166 -2.04 -24.02 4.11
C LEU A 166 -1.10 -22.83 4.30
N THR A 167 -1.45 -21.88 5.17
CA THR A 167 -0.61 -20.70 5.41
C THR A 167 0.63 -21.10 6.22
N LYS A 168 1.80 -20.97 5.60
CA LYS A 168 3.08 -21.26 6.26
C LYS A 168 3.29 -20.37 7.49
N THR A 169 3.82 -20.98 8.54
CA THR A 169 4.37 -20.26 9.69
C THR A 169 5.83 -19.92 9.39
N VAL A 170 6.18 -18.64 9.57
CA VAL A 170 7.51 -18.10 9.33
C VAL A 170 8.05 -17.58 10.66
N SER A 171 9.36 -17.67 10.88
CA SER A 171 10.03 -17.15 12.08
C SER A 171 11.20 -16.25 11.69
N ILE A 172 11.77 -15.54 12.68
CA ILE A 172 12.94 -14.68 12.45
C ILE A 172 14.21 -15.46 12.09
N ILE A 173 14.20 -16.80 12.23
CA ILE A 173 15.33 -17.67 11.88
C ILE A 173 15.06 -18.48 10.60
N SER A 174 13.98 -18.20 9.87
CA SER A 174 13.68 -18.86 8.60
C SER A 174 14.75 -18.54 7.55
N GLU A 175 15.29 -19.59 6.91
CA GLU A 175 16.30 -19.50 5.85
C GLU A 175 15.69 -19.50 4.44
N ASP A 176 14.43 -19.94 4.31
CA ASP A 176 13.72 -20.11 3.05
C ASP A 176 12.58 -19.10 2.85
N GLU A 177 12.45 -18.13 3.75
CA GLU A 177 11.46 -17.05 3.72
C GLU A 177 12.16 -15.72 3.99
N GLY A 178 11.62 -14.64 3.45
CA GLY A 178 12.18 -13.30 3.63
C GLY A 178 11.78 -12.36 2.51
N LEU A 179 12.70 -11.51 2.07
CA LEU A 179 12.51 -10.62 0.94
C LEU A 179 12.86 -11.33 -0.37
N PHE A 180 11.88 -11.52 -1.23
CA PHE A 180 12.05 -12.08 -2.56
C PHE A 180 12.10 -10.97 -3.63
N ILE A 181 12.88 -11.23 -4.68
CA ILE A 181 12.90 -10.42 -5.90
C ILE A 181 12.61 -11.33 -7.10
N THR A 182 11.79 -10.83 -8.02
CA THR A 182 11.42 -11.54 -9.25
C THR A 182 11.80 -10.72 -10.48
N ASP A 183 12.51 -11.31 -11.43
CA ASP A 183 12.69 -10.72 -12.76
C ASP A 183 11.38 -10.83 -13.54
N THR A 184 10.74 -9.69 -13.83
CA THR A 184 9.39 -9.66 -14.42
C THR A 184 9.36 -10.14 -15.87
N ARG A 185 10.51 -10.28 -16.53
CA ARG A 185 10.61 -10.76 -17.93
C ARG A 185 10.63 -12.27 -17.99
N THR A 186 11.25 -12.92 -17.00
CA THR A 186 11.40 -14.38 -16.96
C THR A 186 10.43 -15.06 -16.00
N GLY A 187 9.92 -14.31 -15.02
CA GLY A 187 9.12 -14.84 -13.92
C GLY A 187 9.94 -15.51 -12.82
N LYS A 188 11.26 -15.59 -12.94
CA LYS A 188 12.14 -16.25 -11.96
C LYS A 188 12.28 -15.44 -10.70
N ALA A 189 12.00 -16.05 -9.56
CA ALA A 189 12.15 -15.47 -8.23
C ALA A 189 13.44 -15.95 -7.56
N LYS A 190 14.02 -15.10 -6.72
CA LYS A 190 15.11 -15.46 -5.80
C LYS A 190 14.85 -14.86 -4.43
N LEU A 191 15.27 -15.58 -3.39
CA LEU A 191 15.35 -15.01 -2.04
C LEU A 191 16.56 -14.07 -2.01
N LEU A 192 16.30 -12.77 -1.84
CA LEU A 192 17.34 -11.74 -1.76
C LEU A 192 17.95 -11.66 -0.37
N LEU A 193 17.09 -11.69 0.65
CA LEU A 193 17.47 -11.70 2.06
C LEU A 193 16.52 -12.63 2.81
N SER A 194 17.04 -13.66 3.46
CA SER A 194 16.26 -14.51 4.36
C SER A 194 15.92 -13.77 5.66
N MET A 195 14.87 -14.20 6.36
CA MET A 195 14.53 -13.69 7.69
C MET A 195 15.72 -13.83 8.64
N LYS A 196 16.39 -14.98 8.61
CA LYS A 196 17.60 -15.24 9.41
C LYS A 196 18.69 -14.20 9.16
N GLU A 197 19.06 -13.98 7.89
CA GLU A 197 20.08 -12.98 7.52
C GLU A 197 19.68 -11.57 7.97
N ILE A 198 18.40 -11.21 7.84
CA ILE A 198 17.90 -9.90 8.25
C ILE A 198 18.11 -9.66 9.74
N PHE A 199 17.69 -10.61 10.58
CA PHE A 199 17.77 -10.47 12.02
C PHE A 199 19.19 -10.65 12.56
N GLU A 200 19.99 -11.58 12.01
CA GLU A 200 21.40 -11.75 12.40
C GLU A 200 22.28 -10.55 12.03
N THR A 201 21.91 -9.79 10.98
CA THR A 201 22.62 -8.57 10.58
C THR A 201 22.27 -7.38 11.47
N CYS A 202 20.99 -7.23 11.82
CA CYS A 202 20.50 -6.01 12.49
C CYS A 202 20.33 -6.12 14.01
N TYR A 203 20.28 -7.34 14.57
CA TYR A 203 19.97 -7.57 15.98
C TYR A 203 20.99 -8.48 16.67
N SER A 204 21.05 -8.39 18.00
CA SER A 204 21.96 -9.20 18.81
C SER A 204 21.49 -10.66 18.92
N LYS A 205 22.42 -11.55 19.31
CA LYS A 205 22.08 -12.96 19.55
C LYS A 205 21.06 -13.13 20.66
N GLU A 206 21.12 -12.29 21.69
CA GLU A 206 20.18 -12.29 22.82
C GLU A 206 18.77 -11.96 22.33
N TYR A 207 18.62 -10.95 21.48
CA TYR A 207 17.35 -10.59 20.86
C TYR A 207 16.77 -11.76 20.05
N ILE A 208 17.60 -12.42 19.24
CA ILE A 208 17.17 -13.55 18.42
C ILE A 208 16.75 -14.71 19.32
N GLU A 209 17.52 -15.04 20.35
CA GLU A 209 17.20 -16.13 21.28
C GLU A 209 15.87 -15.89 22.02
N GLU A 210 15.57 -14.64 22.39
CA GLU A 210 14.30 -14.25 23.01
C GLU A 210 13.12 -14.38 22.03
N LYS A 211 13.30 -13.98 20.77
CA LYS A 211 12.20 -13.80 19.80
C LYS A 211 12.01 -14.99 18.84
N LYS A 212 12.95 -15.96 18.77
CA LYS A 212 12.95 -17.06 17.78
C LYS A 212 11.71 -17.94 17.80
N ASP A 213 11.07 -18.04 18.95
CA ASP A 213 9.87 -18.86 19.18
C ASP A 213 8.58 -18.18 18.70
N GLY A 214 8.64 -16.88 18.34
CA GLY A 214 7.53 -16.14 17.76
C GLY A 214 7.38 -16.35 16.24
N GLU A 215 6.22 -15.99 15.71
CA GLU A 215 6.02 -15.95 14.25
C GLU A 215 6.51 -14.59 13.74
N CYS A 216 7.10 -14.55 12.56
CA CYS A 216 7.48 -13.31 11.93
C CYS A 216 7.36 -13.42 10.42
N TYR A 217 6.77 -12.43 9.76
CA TYR A 217 6.73 -12.38 8.32
C TYR A 217 6.99 -10.96 7.80
N LEU A 218 7.41 -10.89 6.55
CA LEU A 218 7.57 -9.64 5.82
C LEU A 218 6.20 -9.20 5.27
N PHE A 219 5.78 -7.97 5.60
CA PHE A 219 4.45 -7.45 5.27
C PHE A 219 4.48 -6.49 4.06
N HIS A 220 5.04 -5.29 4.21
CA HIS A 220 5.27 -4.34 3.10
C HIS A 220 6.67 -4.55 2.51
N SER A 221 6.82 -4.43 1.19
CA SER A 221 8.11 -4.26 0.52
C SER A 221 7.97 -3.29 -0.65
N LYS A 222 8.82 -2.26 -0.71
CA LYS A 222 8.69 -1.14 -1.65
C LYS A 222 10.05 -0.65 -2.12
N TYR A 223 10.24 -0.59 -3.43
CA TYR A 223 11.32 0.16 -4.04
C TYR A 223 11.25 1.66 -3.69
N SER A 224 12.42 2.29 -3.59
CA SER A 224 12.54 3.75 -3.54
C SER A 224 12.12 4.39 -4.88
N PRO A 225 11.80 5.69 -4.94
CA PRO A 225 11.44 6.39 -6.17
C PRO A 225 12.37 6.16 -7.37
N SER A 226 13.68 6.06 -7.14
CA SER A 226 14.70 5.77 -8.16
C SER A 226 14.90 4.27 -8.43
N GLY A 227 14.33 3.41 -7.59
CA GLY A 227 14.48 1.97 -7.64
C GLY A 227 15.81 1.45 -7.07
N LYS A 228 16.66 2.31 -6.49
CA LYS A 228 18.00 1.94 -6.01
C LYS A 228 18.01 1.27 -4.64
N LYS A 229 16.94 1.44 -3.86
CA LYS A 229 16.80 0.89 -2.51
C LYS A 229 15.46 0.17 -2.36
N ILE A 230 15.38 -0.69 -1.35
CA ILE A 230 14.16 -1.40 -0.97
C ILE A 230 13.92 -1.13 0.51
N MET A 231 12.71 -0.70 0.85
CA MET A 231 12.21 -0.62 2.21
C MET A 231 11.25 -1.79 2.40
N PHE A 232 11.33 -2.47 3.54
CA PHE A 232 10.38 -3.52 3.87
C PHE A 232 10.09 -3.55 5.37
N SER A 233 8.93 -4.08 5.74
CA SER A 233 8.51 -4.16 7.14
C SER A 233 8.37 -5.62 7.56
N THR A 234 8.79 -5.96 8.77
CA THR A 234 8.43 -7.24 9.39
C THR A 234 7.38 -7.03 10.49
N ARG A 235 6.61 -8.07 10.75
CA ARG A 235 5.66 -8.14 11.86
C ARG A 235 5.94 -9.38 12.66
N TRP A 236 6.42 -9.21 13.89
CA TRP A 236 6.67 -10.29 14.82
C TRP A 236 5.50 -10.45 15.79
N ILE A 237 5.02 -11.68 15.90
CA ILE A 237 3.92 -12.10 16.76
C ILE A 237 4.50 -13.02 17.84
N PRO A 238 4.36 -12.67 19.12
CA PRO A 238 4.82 -13.51 20.22
C PRO A 238 4.08 -14.86 20.24
N LYS A 239 4.74 -15.89 20.76
CA LYS A 239 4.23 -17.27 20.84
C LYS A 239 2.86 -17.38 21.51
N GLU A 240 2.65 -16.55 22.52
CA GLU A 240 1.42 -16.47 23.29
C GLU A 240 0.22 -16.00 22.47
N LEU A 241 0.46 -15.32 21.34
CA LEU A 241 -0.57 -14.83 20.43
C LEU A 241 -0.70 -15.66 19.15
N HIS A 242 0.04 -16.76 19.01
CA HIS A 242 -0.14 -17.67 17.87
C HIS A 242 -1.60 -18.15 17.84
N ASN A 243 -2.25 -18.03 16.68
CA ASN A 243 -3.66 -18.38 16.46
C ASN A 243 -4.70 -17.49 17.19
N CYS A 244 -4.29 -16.40 17.84
CA CYS A 244 -5.26 -15.41 18.31
C CYS A 244 -5.91 -14.71 17.12
N LYS A 245 -7.16 -15.05 16.80
CA LYS A 245 -7.96 -14.34 15.78
C LYS A 245 -8.14 -12.84 16.09
N SER A 246 -7.89 -12.44 17.35
CA SER A 246 -7.87 -11.06 17.84
C SER A 246 -6.47 -10.49 18.08
N ALA A 247 -5.42 -11.04 17.45
CA ALA A 247 -4.06 -10.52 17.58
C ALA A 247 -3.91 -9.12 16.93
N ILE A 248 -4.79 -8.77 15.99
CA ILE A 248 -4.80 -7.48 15.29
C ILE A 248 -4.84 -6.32 16.29
N GLY A 249 -3.82 -5.46 16.22
CA GLY A 249 -3.70 -4.28 17.08
C GLY A 249 -3.23 -4.55 18.52
N LYS A 250 -2.76 -5.76 18.82
CA LYS A 250 -2.19 -6.09 20.12
C LYS A 250 -0.84 -5.38 20.32
N PRO A 251 -0.61 -4.74 21.49
CA PRO A 251 0.61 -3.99 21.77
C PRO A 251 1.84 -4.90 21.88
N GLU A 252 1.68 -6.22 21.98
CA GLU A 252 2.78 -7.20 22.01
C GLU A 252 3.31 -7.55 20.61
N ILE A 253 2.56 -7.24 19.53
CA ILE A 253 3.07 -7.36 18.17
C ILE A 253 4.16 -6.31 17.96
N ARG A 254 5.27 -6.71 17.33
CA ARG A 254 6.39 -5.83 17.04
C ARG A 254 6.48 -5.57 15.54
N PHE A 255 6.68 -4.31 15.18
CA PHE A 255 6.81 -3.85 13.82
C PHE A 255 8.20 -3.26 13.66
N ILE A 256 8.92 -3.67 12.62
CA ILE A 256 10.25 -3.14 12.30
C ILE A 256 10.26 -2.74 10.83
N ILE A 257 10.80 -1.57 10.51
CA ILE A 257 11.12 -1.18 9.14
C ILE A 257 12.61 -1.40 8.91
N PHE A 258 12.92 -2.07 7.81
CA PHE A 258 14.26 -2.25 7.29
C PHE A 258 14.41 -1.53 5.96
N THR A 259 15.64 -1.14 5.64
CA THR A 259 16.03 -0.72 4.31
C THR A 259 17.31 -1.40 3.86
N CYS A 260 17.46 -1.62 2.57
CA CYS A 260 18.69 -2.09 1.94
C CYS A 260 18.85 -1.49 0.55
N ASN A 261 20.02 -1.60 -0.05
CA ASN A 261 20.20 -1.36 -1.48
C ASN A 261 19.45 -2.42 -2.30
N ARG A 262 19.22 -2.14 -3.59
CA ARG A 262 18.52 -3.03 -4.54
C ARG A 262 19.10 -4.45 -4.61
N ASP A 263 20.40 -4.59 -4.33
CA ASP A 263 21.13 -5.87 -4.31
C ASP A 263 21.17 -6.56 -2.93
N GLY A 264 20.48 -6.02 -1.93
CA GLY A 264 20.44 -6.53 -0.56
C GLY A 264 21.56 -6.02 0.34
N SER A 265 22.57 -5.32 -0.19
CA SER A 265 23.66 -4.75 0.61
C SER A 265 23.20 -3.54 1.45
N ASN A 266 24.01 -3.16 2.44
CA ASN A 266 23.70 -2.04 3.36
C ASN A 266 22.32 -2.18 4.03
N LEU A 267 22.04 -3.38 4.54
CA LEU A 267 20.84 -3.66 5.31
C LEU A 267 20.86 -2.93 6.66
N GLN A 268 19.80 -2.19 6.97
CA GLN A 268 19.65 -1.39 8.18
C GLN A 268 18.24 -1.54 8.76
N ALA A 269 18.11 -1.54 10.09
CA ALA A 269 16.84 -1.36 10.77
C ALA A 269 16.57 0.15 10.90
N SER A 270 15.78 0.70 9.98
CA SER A 270 15.54 2.15 9.86
C SER A 270 14.46 2.66 10.81
N ILE A 271 13.51 1.82 11.19
CA ILE A 271 12.58 2.09 12.31
C ILE A 271 12.50 0.81 13.15
N PRO A 272 13.44 0.66 14.11
CA PRO A 272 13.42 -0.41 15.11
C PRO A 272 12.14 -0.46 15.97
N GLU A 273 11.87 -1.61 16.58
CA GLU A 273 10.62 -1.86 17.31
C GLU A 273 10.39 -0.94 18.51
N GLU A 274 11.46 -0.50 19.18
CA GLU A 274 11.42 0.40 20.32
C GLU A 274 10.82 1.77 19.98
N HIS A 275 10.93 2.20 18.72
CA HIS A 275 10.37 3.47 18.25
C HIS A 275 8.90 3.35 17.84
N TRP A 276 8.43 2.15 17.52
CA TRP A 276 7.06 1.89 17.04
C TRP A 276 6.17 1.21 18.11
N ILE A 277 6.66 0.98 19.32
CA ILE A 277 5.89 0.28 20.37
C ILE A 277 4.58 0.97 20.77
N ASN A 278 4.53 2.31 20.72
CA ASN A 278 3.40 3.10 21.21
C ASN A 278 2.30 3.39 20.19
N ARG A 279 2.47 2.96 18.93
CA ARG A 279 1.62 3.15 17.73
C ARG A 279 2.32 3.96 16.62
N GLY A 280 1.95 3.61 15.40
CA GLY A 280 2.35 4.28 14.16
C GLY A 280 1.81 3.51 12.97
N HIS A 281 1.83 4.13 11.80
CA HIS A 281 1.38 3.52 10.54
C HIS A 281 1.86 4.30 9.31
N HIS A 282 1.75 3.68 8.13
CA HIS A 282 2.03 4.27 6.82
C HIS A 282 3.43 4.81 6.65
N THR A 283 4.42 3.95 6.85
CA THR A 283 5.79 4.24 6.42
C THR A 283 5.87 4.27 4.90
N THR A 284 6.51 5.32 4.36
CA THR A 284 6.86 5.42 2.95
C THR A 284 8.19 6.16 2.77
N TRP A 285 8.74 6.10 1.57
CA TRP A 285 9.97 6.82 1.21
C TRP A 285 9.72 8.33 1.19
N HIS A 286 10.64 9.09 1.78
CA HIS A 286 10.75 10.50 1.44
C HIS A 286 11.29 10.62 0.00
N PRO A 287 10.88 11.60 -0.82
CA PRO A 287 11.38 11.77 -2.19
C PRO A 287 12.90 11.93 -2.32
N SER A 288 13.60 12.34 -1.24
CA SER A 288 15.07 12.41 -1.23
C SER A 288 15.75 11.04 -1.15
N GLU A 289 15.03 9.97 -0.77
CA GLU A 289 15.54 8.61 -0.53
C GLU A 289 16.54 8.45 0.61
N GLU A 290 16.88 9.53 1.30
CA GLU A 290 17.75 9.53 2.49
C GLU A 290 16.96 9.40 3.81
N LEU A 291 15.63 9.58 3.72
CA LEU A 291 14.72 9.52 4.85
C LEU A 291 13.51 8.65 4.52
N LEU A 292 12.92 8.10 5.57
CA LEU A 292 11.56 7.56 5.56
C LEU A 292 10.62 8.57 6.20
N THR A 293 9.33 8.49 5.85
CA THR A 293 8.25 9.28 6.45
C THR A 293 7.17 8.36 6.98
N MET A 294 6.47 8.76 8.05
CA MET A 294 5.51 7.91 8.73
C MET A 294 4.58 8.70 9.67
N ASN A 295 3.39 8.16 10.01
CA ASN A 295 2.66 8.59 11.20
C ASN A 295 3.17 7.82 12.43
N LEU A 296 3.64 8.51 13.46
CA LEU A 296 4.26 7.89 14.63
C LEU A 296 3.89 8.61 15.93
N VAL A 297 3.66 7.84 17.01
CA VAL A 297 3.51 8.39 18.36
C VAL A 297 4.84 8.46 19.09
N LYS A 298 5.74 7.48 18.86
CA LYS A 298 7.01 7.28 19.57
C LYS A 298 6.81 7.50 21.08
N ASP A 299 7.43 8.51 21.67
CA ASP A 299 7.32 8.92 23.08
C ASP A 299 6.67 10.31 23.24
N TRP A 300 6.05 10.83 22.17
CA TRP A 300 5.52 12.18 22.09
C TRP A 300 4.09 12.32 22.61
N GLY A 301 3.42 11.20 22.94
CA GLY A 301 2.07 11.18 23.50
C GLY A 301 0.94 11.46 22.52
N LYS A 302 1.23 11.82 21.27
CA LYS A 302 0.26 12.03 20.18
C LYS A 302 0.81 11.57 18.84
N MET A 303 -0.08 11.27 17.89
CA MET A 303 0.30 10.87 16.53
C MET A 303 0.79 12.09 15.74
N LEU A 304 2.01 12.02 15.20
CA LEU A 304 2.63 13.08 14.40
C LEU A 304 3.18 12.51 13.09
N PHE A 305 3.32 13.37 12.08
CA PHE A 305 4.15 13.05 10.92
C PHE A 305 5.61 13.04 11.36
N ALA A 306 6.35 11.99 11.06
CA ALA A 306 7.73 11.79 11.46
C ALA A 306 8.62 11.52 10.26
N THR A 307 9.89 11.90 10.38
CA THR A 307 10.97 11.46 9.50
C THR A 307 11.93 10.54 10.24
N ALA A 308 12.46 9.54 9.55
CA ALA A 308 13.50 8.65 10.08
C ALA A 308 14.69 8.57 9.11
N THR A 309 15.92 8.66 9.63
CA THR A 309 17.12 8.33 8.85
C THR A 309 17.20 6.84 8.57
N LEU A 310 17.81 6.44 7.46
CA LEU A 310 17.90 5.03 7.09
C LEU A 310 18.66 4.19 8.12
N ASP A 311 19.61 4.80 8.83
CA ASP A 311 20.40 4.14 9.87
C ASP A 311 19.67 4.02 11.21
N GLY A 312 18.41 4.49 11.29
CA GLY A 312 17.56 4.42 12.47
C GLY A 312 17.98 5.30 13.63
N LYS A 313 19.03 6.13 13.48
CA LYS A 313 19.56 6.94 14.60
C LYS A 313 18.76 8.20 14.90
N ASN A 314 18.07 8.75 13.91
CA ASN A 314 17.31 9.99 14.08
C ASN A 314 15.87 9.79 13.62
N ILE A 315 14.93 9.88 14.56
CA ILE A 315 13.49 9.77 14.31
C ILE A 315 12.80 10.92 15.03
N GLU A 316 12.34 11.89 14.26
CA GLU A 316 11.84 13.17 14.77
C GLU A 316 10.52 13.55 14.10
N PRO A 317 9.64 14.30 14.77
CA PRO A 317 8.46 14.85 14.12
C PRO A 317 8.87 15.84 13.04
N MET A 318 8.15 15.84 11.91
CA MET A 318 8.19 16.94 10.95
C MET A 318 7.64 18.22 11.58
N PHE A 319 6.59 18.07 12.41
CA PHE A 319 5.93 19.14 13.14
C PHE A 319 5.55 18.66 14.53
N TRP A 320 5.73 19.52 15.53
CA TRP A 320 5.26 19.23 16.88
C TRP A 320 3.76 19.48 17.06
N ASP A 321 3.17 20.35 16.24
CA ASP A 321 1.80 20.84 16.43
C ASP A 321 0.81 20.41 15.33
N VAL A 322 1.26 19.63 14.34
CA VAL A 322 0.40 19.10 13.28
C VAL A 322 0.08 17.63 13.54
N THR A 323 -1.19 17.30 13.71
CA THR A 323 -1.64 15.93 13.95
C THR A 323 -1.41 15.05 12.72
N GLY A 324 -0.62 13.99 12.92
CA GLY A 324 -0.42 12.92 11.94
C GLY A 324 -1.68 12.08 11.79
N SER A 325 -2.06 11.78 10.55
CA SER A 325 -3.25 11.00 10.23
C SER A 325 -3.17 10.43 8.80
N GLY A 326 -3.95 9.38 8.55
CA GLY A 326 -4.15 8.82 7.23
C GLY A 326 -2.88 8.27 6.59
N HIS A 327 -2.72 8.55 5.30
CA HIS A 327 -1.75 7.96 4.39
C HIS A 327 -0.89 9.05 3.70
N PRO A 328 0.10 9.61 4.42
CA PRO A 328 0.84 10.78 3.96
C PRO A 328 1.90 10.44 2.92
N THR A 329 1.99 11.24 1.85
CA THR A 329 3.12 11.26 0.92
C THR A 329 3.67 12.66 0.75
N VAL A 330 4.97 12.83 0.93
CA VAL A 330 5.66 14.09 0.63
C VAL A 330 5.78 14.24 -0.88
N HIS A 331 5.40 15.40 -1.39
CA HIS A 331 5.53 15.70 -2.81
C HIS A 331 7.00 15.98 -3.18
N PRO A 332 7.51 15.53 -4.35
CA PRO A 332 8.94 15.66 -4.69
C PRO A 332 9.49 17.09 -4.80
N ASN A 333 8.64 18.11 -4.91
CA ASN A 333 9.10 19.52 -4.82
C ASN A 333 9.47 19.96 -3.39
N GLY A 334 9.23 19.12 -2.38
CA GLY A 334 9.56 19.40 -0.97
C GLY A 334 8.74 20.50 -0.31
N LYS A 335 7.65 20.98 -0.94
CA LYS A 335 6.84 22.09 -0.41
C LYS A 335 5.68 21.65 0.46
N PHE A 336 5.13 20.48 0.23
CA PHE A 336 3.97 19.98 0.93
C PHE A 336 3.94 18.45 0.96
N LEU A 337 3.15 17.90 1.87
CA LEU A 337 2.66 16.52 1.80
C LEU A 337 1.16 16.52 1.55
N ILE A 338 0.66 15.43 0.97
CA ILE A 338 -0.78 15.16 0.91
C ILE A 338 -1.09 13.98 1.83
N THR A 339 -2.25 14.01 2.44
CA THR A 339 -2.76 12.88 3.23
C THR A 339 -4.29 12.85 3.19
N ASP A 340 -4.86 11.81 3.78
CA ASP A 340 -6.29 11.64 4.04
C ASP A 340 -6.53 11.53 5.55
N VAL A 341 -7.77 11.22 5.93
CA VAL A 341 -8.20 11.03 7.31
C VAL A 341 -9.13 9.83 7.37
N TYR A 342 -9.01 9.00 8.40
CA TYR A 342 -9.95 7.90 8.61
C TYR A 342 -11.31 8.42 9.09
N ALA A 343 -12.40 7.78 8.66
CA ALA A 343 -13.76 8.14 9.04
C ALA A 343 -14.04 8.19 10.56
N HIS A 344 -13.19 7.56 11.37
CA HIS A 344 -13.32 7.46 12.83
C HIS A 344 -12.38 8.39 13.60
N GLU A 345 -11.49 9.11 12.92
CA GLU A 345 -10.57 10.06 13.55
C GLU A 345 -11.27 11.39 13.85
N GLU A 346 -10.73 12.13 14.83
CA GLU A 346 -11.24 13.45 15.23
C GLU A 346 -11.18 14.49 14.11
N LEU A 347 -10.26 14.30 13.16
CA LEU A 347 -10.11 15.16 11.98
C LEU A 347 -11.20 14.93 10.92
N ALA A 348 -12.04 13.89 11.07
CA ALA A 348 -13.17 13.64 10.19
C ALA A 348 -14.43 14.38 10.65
N TYR A 349 -15.46 14.40 9.80
CA TYR A 349 -16.68 15.18 10.04
C TYR A 349 -17.76 14.47 10.88
N GLY A 350 -17.53 13.21 11.28
CA GLY A 350 -18.49 12.39 12.05
C GLY A 350 -19.70 11.88 11.25
N ASP A 351 -19.99 12.44 10.09
CA ASP A 351 -21.08 12.04 9.19
C ASP A 351 -20.69 10.93 8.17
N GLY A 352 -19.46 10.42 8.28
CA GLY A 352 -18.87 9.43 7.37
C GLY A 352 -18.01 10.04 6.27
N THR A 353 -18.01 11.36 6.13
CA THR A 353 -17.10 12.07 5.23
C THR A 353 -15.80 12.45 5.93
N ALA A 354 -14.73 12.51 5.15
CA ALA A 354 -13.39 12.85 5.59
C ALA A 354 -12.70 13.79 4.58
N PRO A 355 -11.76 14.63 5.04
CA PRO A 355 -10.98 15.47 4.14
C PRO A 355 -9.80 14.73 3.50
N LEU A 356 -9.45 15.11 2.27
CA LEU A 356 -8.07 15.03 1.80
C LEU A 356 -7.39 16.36 2.08
N ARG A 357 -6.20 16.29 2.67
CA ARG A 357 -5.48 17.42 3.25
C ARG A 357 -4.15 17.62 2.53
N LEU A 358 -3.78 18.86 2.33
CA LEU A 358 -2.44 19.31 1.96
C LEU A 358 -1.83 19.97 3.20
N VAL A 359 -0.63 19.55 3.59
CA VAL A 359 0.10 20.15 4.70
C VAL A 359 1.37 20.78 4.14
N TYR A 360 1.54 22.09 4.32
CA TYR A 360 2.71 22.83 3.87
C TYR A 360 3.91 22.50 4.76
N LEU A 361 5.02 22.10 4.15
CA LEU A 361 6.17 21.61 4.90
C LEU A 361 6.97 22.70 5.60
N GLU A 362 6.87 23.94 5.13
CA GLU A 362 7.59 25.10 5.70
C GLU A 362 6.92 25.60 6.99
N SER A 363 5.60 25.67 7.01
CA SER A 363 4.84 26.27 8.12
C SER A 363 4.06 25.27 8.98
N GLY A 364 3.78 24.08 8.46
CA GLY A 364 2.81 23.16 9.05
C GLY A 364 1.35 23.56 8.81
N ASP A 365 1.09 24.63 8.04
CA ASP A 365 -0.27 25.05 7.71
C ASP A 365 -0.99 23.97 6.89
N GLU A 366 -2.29 23.83 7.14
CA GLU A 366 -3.11 22.84 6.48
C GLU A 366 -4.13 23.47 5.54
N GLU A 367 -4.33 22.82 4.40
CA GLU A 367 -5.41 23.13 3.49
C GLU A 367 -6.24 21.87 3.18
N GLU A 368 -7.54 21.94 3.46
CA GLU A 368 -8.48 20.95 2.92
C GLU A 368 -8.63 21.14 1.40
N LEU A 369 -8.32 20.09 0.65
CA LEU A 369 -8.45 20.05 -0.81
C LEU A 369 -9.87 19.67 -1.24
N LEU A 370 -10.45 18.67 -0.56
CA LEU A 370 -11.80 18.21 -0.76
C LEU A 370 -12.31 17.45 0.48
N ARG A 371 -13.63 17.34 0.60
CA ARG A 371 -14.35 16.48 1.54
C ARG A 371 -15.16 15.45 0.77
N ILE A 372 -15.08 14.18 1.15
CA ILE A 372 -15.82 13.10 0.47
C ILE A 372 -16.23 11.97 1.43
N ASN A 373 -17.31 11.25 1.11
CA ASN A 373 -17.73 10.10 1.90
C ASN A 373 -16.76 8.92 1.71
N VAL A 374 -16.31 8.37 2.85
CA VAL A 374 -15.37 7.23 2.91
C VAL A 374 -15.94 6.11 3.78
N ARG A 375 -17.07 6.34 4.44
CA ARG A 375 -17.71 5.34 5.29
C ARG A 375 -18.62 4.43 4.47
N THR A 376 -18.35 3.13 4.56
CA THR A 376 -19.26 2.09 4.04
C THR A 376 -20.24 1.67 5.14
N PRO A 377 -21.45 1.20 4.80
CA PRO A 377 -22.36 0.62 5.79
C PRO A 377 -21.89 -0.75 6.30
N TYR A 378 -20.87 -1.35 5.68
CA TYR A 378 -20.41 -2.71 5.95
C TYR A 378 -19.18 -2.77 6.86
N GLN A 379 -18.43 -1.67 7.01
CA GLN A 379 -17.21 -1.64 7.83
C GLN A 379 -17.43 -1.91 9.33
N SER A 380 -18.66 -1.75 9.83
CA SER A 380 -19.03 -2.11 11.20
C SER A 380 -19.14 -3.62 11.41
N LYS A 381 -19.42 -4.38 10.34
CA LYS A 381 -19.39 -5.86 10.37
C LYS A 381 -17.96 -6.36 10.38
N ASN A 382 -17.10 -5.76 9.54
CA ASN A 382 -15.69 -6.07 9.47
C ASN A 382 -14.88 -4.85 9.02
N MET A 383 -13.88 -4.45 9.80
CA MET A 383 -13.04 -3.28 9.52
C MET A 383 -12.20 -3.43 8.25
N ALA A 384 -12.02 -4.64 7.71
CA ALA A 384 -11.38 -4.87 6.42
C ALA A 384 -12.20 -4.30 5.24
N LEU A 385 -13.51 -4.08 5.41
CA LEU A 385 -14.41 -3.52 4.39
C LEU A 385 -14.44 -1.98 4.36
N ARG A 386 -13.63 -1.32 5.20
CA ARG A 386 -13.50 0.15 5.18
C ARG A 386 -12.97 0.65 3.83
N VAL A 387 -13.24 1.91 3.52
CA VAL A 387 -12.65 2.57 2.35
C VAL A 387 -11.66 3.60 2.85
N ASP A 388 -10.38 3.24 2.73
CA ASP A 388 -9.28 4.16 2.94
C ASP A 388 -9.00 4.90 1.62
N PRO A 389 -8.99 6.25 1.58
CA PRO A 389 -8.79 7.00 0.34
C PRO A 389 -7.48 6.68 -0.38
N HIS A 390 -6.40 6.43 0.37
CA HIS A 390 -5.11 6.06 -0.21
C HIS A 390 -4.66 7.04 -1.32
N PRO A 391 -4.49 8.34 -1.05
CA PRO A 391 -4.12 9.29 -2.10
C PRO A 391 -2.76 8.94 -2.73
N ALA A 392 -2.73 8.62 -4.03
CA ALA A 392 -1.55 8.17 -4.76
C ALA A 392 -1.26 9.05 -5.98
N TRP A 393 -0.03 9.57 -6.05
CA TRP A 393 0.45 10.41 -7.15
C TRP A 393 0.63 9.63 -8.46
N ASP A 394 0.38 10.30 -9.58
CA ASP A 394 0.87 9.87 -10.88
C ASP A 394 2.39 10.13 -11.01
N ARG A 395 3.02 9.58 -12.05
CA ARG A 395 4.47 9.73 -12.26
C ARG A 395 4.92 11.17 -12.52
N THR A 396 4.01 12.06 -12.93
CA THR A 396 4.32 13.50 -13.10
C THR A 396 4.20 14.29 -11.80
N ASN A 397 3.71 13.66 -10.72
CA ASN A 397 3.38 14.29 -9.44
C ASN A 397 2.39 15.46 -9.61
N ARG A 398 1.43 15.32 -10.52
CA ARG A 398 0.36 16.31 -10.75
C ARG A 398 -1.02 15.80 -10.39
N TYR A 399 -1.31 14.56 -10.74
CA TYR A 399 -2.61 13.98 -10.51
C TYR A 399 -2.53 13.05 -9.31
N VAL A 400 -3.60 13.02 -8.53
CA VAL A 400 -3.71 12.12 -7.38
C VAL A 400 -4.96 11.26 -7.55
N ALA A 401 -4.77 9.95 -7.55
CA ALA A 401 -5.86 8.98 -7.47
C ALA A 401 -6.22 8.72 -6.01
N PHE A 402 -7.50 8.55 -5.72
CA PHE A 402 -7.97 8.15 -4.39
C PHE A 402 -9.27 7.35 -4.46
N ASN A 403 -9.51 6.52 -3.45
CA ASN A 403 -10.74 5.76 -3.27
C ASN A 403 -11.76 6.57 -2.46
N ALA A 404 -13.04 6.35 -2.71
CA ALA A 404 -14.12 6.86 -1.86
C ALA A 404 -15.37 5.97 -1.96
N TYR A 405 -16.35 6.19 -1.08
CA TYR A 405 -17.62 5.49 -1.07
C TYR A 405 -18.76 6.45 -1.42
N GLU A 406 -19.10 6.56 -2.70
CA GLU A 406 -20.08 7.53 -3.21
C GLU A 406 -21.07 6.85 -4.16
N GLY A 407 -22.34 7.26 -4.06
CA GLY A 407 -23.42 6.62 -4.81
C GLY A 407 -23.70 5.18 -4.38
N GLY A 408 -23.41 4.84 -3.12
CA GLY A 408 -23.68 3.53 -2.54
C GLY A 408 -22.67 2.43 -2.87
N THR A 409 -21.50 2.78 -3.43
CA THR A 409 -20.47 1.82 -3.80
C THR A 409 -19.07 2.44 -3.77
N ARG A 410 -18.03 1.59 -3.72
CA ARG A 410 -16.64 2.03 -3.84
C ARG A 410 -16.31 2.52 -5.25
N ARG A 411 -15.65 3.67 -5.33
CA ARG A 411 -15.23 4.30 -6.59
C ARG A 411 -13.83 4.90 -6.48
N VAL A 412 -13.20 5.07 -7.63
CA VAL A 412 -11.91 5.75 -7.76
C VAL A 412 -12.12 7.13 -8.37
N TYR A 413 -11.40 8.09 -7.80
CA TYR A 413 -11.40 9.49 -8.19
C TYR A 413 -10.00 9.93 -8.56
N VAL A 414 -9.92 10.96 -9.40
CA VAL A 414 -8.67 11.65 -9.73
C VAL A 414 -8.85 13.14 -9.46
N MET A 415 -7.92 13.73 -8.70
CA MET A 415 -7.80 15.18 -8.53
C MET A 415 -6.61 15.76 -9.29
N ASP A 416 -6.76 16.96 -9.84
CA ASP A 416 -5.71 17.70 -10.55
C ASP A 416 -5.08 18.78 -9.67
N MET A 417 -3.82 18.58 -9.29
CA MET A 417 -3.09 19.45 -8.37
C MET A 417 -2.32 20.58 -9.04
N GLU A 418 -2.55 20.86 -10.34
CA GLU A 418 -1.83 21.90 -11.09
C GLU A 418 -1.71 23.25 -10.36
N LYS A 419 -2.79 23.66 -9.66
CA LYS A 419 -2.86 24.89 -8.85
C LYS A 419 -1.73 25.01 -7.81
N TYR A 420 -1.23 23.88 -7.30
CA TYR A 420 -0.27 23.80 -6.19
C TYR A 420 1.17 23.52 -6.62
N ILE A 421 1.38 23.08 -7.87
CA ILE A 421 2.71 22.65 -8.35
C ILE A 421 3.46 23.79 -9.03
N ASN A 422 2.73 24.67 -9.72
CA ASN A 422 3.29 25.82 -10.43
C ASN A 422 3.48 27.07 -9.56
N ARG A 423 3.36 26.95 -8.24
CA ARG A 423 3.54 28.03 -7.26
C ARG A 423 4.87 27.92 -6.57
#